data_AF-A0A1H1RHQ4-F1
#
_entry.id   AF-A0A1H1RHQ4-F1
#
_cell.length_a   1.000
_cell.length_b   1.000
_cell.length_c   1.000
_cell.angle_alpha   90.00
_cell.angle_beta   90.00
_cell.angle_gamma   90.00
#
_symmetry.space_group_name_H-M   'P 1'
#
loop_
_entity.id
_entity.type
_entity.pdbx_description
1 polymer ?
#
loop_
_entity_poly.entity_id
_entity_poly.type
_entity_poly.pdbx_seq_one_letter_code
_entity_poly.pdbx_strand_id
1 'polypeptide(L)'
;MLDKRNLEMWNYVLKNYKIQLKKSSEDNYITRYSNDSVTICINEENIHPAPFTHELLHIYLKVKKNFIASELSDKIEEYPQLYFLFSHSLKNHIGNCLEHGKILPLFLNMGFKKEDFVSDYDEIILTKEEVDNLKLDFLKDNIYSRQAVDIYIGKYFSMKSNSNEQYDYQDHLKAFENLEPSLFHILNDFWISWSQFNIETTDSYRGFLESFLGKLDLWMGRNTVI
;
A
#
# COMPACT_ATOMS: atom_id res chain seq x y z
N MET A 1 2.54 24.92 3.27
CA MET A 1 2.48 23.55 3.85
C MET A 1 1.36 23.44 4.87
N LEU A 2 1.35 24.23 5.94
CA LEU A 2 0.22 24.28 6.88
C LEU A 2 -0.86 25.23 6.40
N ASP A 3 -2.12 24.83 6.58
CA ASP A 3 -3.28 25.69 6.42
C ASP A 3 -4.41 25.24 7.39
N LYS A 4 -5.57 25.88 7.29
CA LYS A 4 -6.72 25.59 8.17
C LYS A 4 -7.20 24.13 8.10
N ARG A 5 -6.96 23.42 7.00
CA ARG A 5 -7.43 22.04 6.77
C ARG A 5 -6.60 21.04 7.56
N ASN A 6 -5.28 21.27 7.66
CA ASN A 6 -4.34 20.31 8.28
C ASN A 6 -3.78 20.74 9.63
N LEU A 7 -4.13 21.94 10.12
CA LEU A 7 -3.63 22.45 11.39
C LEU A 7 -4.00 21.56 12.60
N GLU A 8 -5.21 21.01 12.63
CA GLU A 8 -5.64 20.11 13.70
C GLU A 8 -4.83 18.81 13.70
N MET A 9 -4.69 18.19 12.53
CA MET A 9 -3.89 16.97 12.34
C MET A 9 -2.43 17.20 12.75
N TRP A 10 -1.83 18.31 12.29
CA TRP A 10 -0.48 18.72 12.66
C TRP A 10 -0.31 18.82 14.18
N ASN A 11 -1.22 19.52 14.86
CA ASN A 11 -1.16 19.67 16.31
C ASN A 11 -1.37 18.34 17.03
N TYR A 12 -2.17 17.43 16.48
CA TYR A 12 -2.39 16.10 17.04
C TYR A 12 -1.13 15.24 16.95
N VAL A 13 -0.47 15.18 15.78
CA VAL A 13 0.75 14.37 15.61
C VAL A 13 1.92 14.93 16.42
N LEU A 14 2.03 16.25 16.57
CA LEU A 14 3.08 16.89 17.40
C LEU A 14 2.98 16.55 18.90
N LYS A 15 1.80 16.15 19.40
CA LYS A 15 1.67 15.67 20.78
C LYS A 15 2.31 14.30 21.01
N ASN A 16 2.54 13.55 19.94
CA ASN A 16 2.99 12.16 19.99
C ASN A 16 4.40 11.95 19.42
N TYR A 17 4.83 12.81 18.50
CA TYR A 17 6.14 12.69 17.84
C TYR A 17 6.88 14.03 17.80
N LYS A 18 8.20 13.96 17.93
CA LYS A 18 9.08 15.10 17.61
C LYS A 18 9.27 15.18 16.10
N ILE A 19 8.60 16.12 15.44
CA ILE A 19 8.67 16.28 13.98
C ILE A 19 9.74 17.29 13.59
N GLN A 20 10.60 16.91 12.64
CA GLN A 20 11.59 17.76 11.99
C GLN A 20 11.24 17.91 10.52
N LEU A 21 11.46 19.10 9.97
CA LEU A 21 11.26 19.39 8.56
C LEU A 21 12.63 19.56 7.90
N LYS A 22 12.92 18.77 6.87
CA LYS A 22 14.20 18.83 6.14
C LYS A 22 13.94 19.03 4.65
N LYS A 23 14.72 19.88 4.00
CA LYS A 23 14.70 20.04 2.55
C LYS A 23 15.26 18.79 1.87
N SER A 24 14.67 18.40 0.75
CA SER A 24 15.04 17.21 -0.01
C SER A 24 15.00 17.51 -1.50
N SER A 25 15.85 16.84 -2.27
CA SER A 25 15.85 16.85 -3.74
C SER A 25 14.98 15.73 -4.34
N GLU A 26 14.22 15.03 -3.50
CA GLU A 26 13.29 14.00 -3.93
C GLU A 26 12.04 14.69 -4.50
N ASP A 27 11.49 14.14 -5.58
CA ASP A 27 10.31 14.71 -6.24
C ASP A 27 9.09 14.74 -5.31
N ASN A 28 8.97 13.71 -4.47
CA ASN A 28 7.90 13.54 -3.50
C ASN A 28 8.34 13.85 -2.07
N TYR A 29 7.38 14.28 -1.26
CA TYR A 29 7.56 14.36 0.18
C TYR A 29 7.72 12.93 0.72
N ILE A 30 8.59 12.74 1.71
CA ILE A 30 8.78 11.43 2.34
C ILE A 30 8.96 11.58 3.85
N THR A 31 8.52 10.58 4.60
CA THR A 31 8.73 10.47 6.04
C THR A 31 9.87 9.51 6.37
N ARG A 32 10.73 9.91 7.32
CA ARG A 32 11.80 9.07 7.87
C ARG A 32 11.67 9.00 9.39
N TYR A 33 11.52 7.79 9.91
CA TYR A 33 11.33 7.54 11.33
C TYR A 33 12.66 7.22 12.01
N SER A 34 12.87 7.77 13.20
CA SER A 34 14.02 7.48 14.07
C SER A 34 13.61 7.60 15.53
N ASN A 35 13.41 6.47 16.20
CA ASN A 35 12.88 6.40 17.57
C ASN A 35 11.61 7.27 17.71
N ASP A 36 11.61 8.22 18.65
CA ASP A 36 10.49 9.11 18.94
C ASP A 36 10.42 10.34 18.01
N SER A 37 11.20 10.36 16.93
CA SER A 37 11.27 11.47 15.99
C SER A 37 10.93 11.06 14.56
N VAL A 38 10.26 11.97 13.86
CA VAL A 38 9.93 11.83 12.44
C VAL A 38 10.53 13.01 11.69
N THR A 39 11.25 12.74 10.62
CA THR A 39 11.68 13.77 9.66
C THR A 39 10.77 13.72 8.45
N ILE A 40 10.09 14.83 8.17
CA ILE A 40 9.38 15.04 6.90
C ILE A 40 10.35 15.75 5.96
N CYS A 41 10.73 15.05 4.90
CA CYS A 41 11.52 15.58 3.80
C CYS A 41 10.60 16.30 2.82
N ILE A 42 10.90 17.55 2.50
CA ILE A 42 10.08 18.47 1.72
C ILE A 42 10.76 18.75 0.39
N ASN A 43 10.02 18.59 -0.70
CA ASN A 43 10.44 19.09 -2.01
C ASN A 43 10.34 20.62 -2.02
N GLU A 44 11.46 21.30 -2.22
CA GLU A 44 11.51 22.78 -2.23
C GLU A 44 10.86 23.40 -3.47
N GLU A 45 10.80 22.65 -4.56
CA GLU A 45 10.23 23.12 -5.83
C GLU A 45 8.70 23.04 -5.82
N ASN A 46 8.12 22.25 -4.90
CA ASN A 46 6.69 22.03 -4.79
C ASN A 46 6.17 22.18 -3.35
N ILE A 47 6.25 23.39 -2.79
CA ILE A 47 5.75 23.67 -1.44
C ILE A 47 4.22 23.71 -1.44
N HIS A 48 3.58 22.56 -1.26
CA HIS A 48 2.13 22.43 -1.32
C HIS A 48 1.53 21.79 -0.05
N PRO A 49 0.33 22.21 0.43
CA PRO A 49 -0.29 21.62 1.62
C PRO A 49 -0.72 20.15 1.45
N ALA A 50 -1.03 19.72 0.23
CA ALA A 50 -1.48 18.35 -0.04
C ALA A 50 -0.42 17.27 0.26
N PRO A 51 0.77 17.26 -0.38
CA PRO A 51 1.79 16.24 -0.11
C PRO A 51 2.30 16.32 1.33
N PHE A 52 2.30 17.51 1.94
CA PHE A 52 2.58 17.62 3.37
C PHE A 52 1.52 16.91 4.23
N THR A 53 0.24 17.09 3.92
CA THR A 53 -0.86 16.44 4.65
C THR A 53 -0.85 14.92 4.44
N HIS A 54 -0.48 14.46 3.25
CA HIS A 54 -0.27 13.04 2.96
C HIS A 54 0.71 12.41 3.97
N GLU A 55 1.89 13.01 4.13
CA GLU A 55 2.88 12.55 5.11
C GLU A 55 2.39 12.66 6.56
N LEU A 56 1.62 13.70 6.91
CA LEU A 56 1.03 13.79 8.25
C LEU A 56 0.06 12.64 8.55
N LEU A 57 -0.70 12.19 7.55
CA LEU A 57 -1.64 11.09 7.72
C LEU A 57 -0.94 9.75 7.87
N HIS A 58 0.21 9.53 7.22
CA HIS A 58 1.07 8.37 7.50
C HIS A 58 1.56 8.37 8.95
N ILE A 59 2.01 9.52 9.48
CA ILE A 59 2.38 9.65 10.89
C ILE A 59 1.18 9.39 11.81
N TYR A 60 0.00 9.88 11.43
CA TYR A 60 -1.24 9.65 12.17
C TYR A 60 -1.57 8.16 12.33
N LEU A 61 -1.39 7.34 11.28
CA LEU A 61 -1.55 5.89 11.39
C LEU A 61 -0.63 5.30 12.47
N LYS A 62 0.63 5.76 12.55
CA LYS A 62 1.56 5.32 13.60
C LYS A 62 1.13 5.75 14.99
N VAL A 63 0.56 6.95 15.15
CA VAL A 63 -0.05 7.38 16.42
C VAL A 63 -1.20 6.46 16.84
N LYS A 64 -1.99 5.99 15.86
CA LYS A 64 -3.07 5.01 16.08
C LYS A 64 -2.59 3.57 16.25
N LYS A 65 -1.27 3.37 16.38
CA LYS A 65 -0.64 2.05 16.46
C LYS A 65 -0.99 1.15 15.27
N ASN A 66 -1.26 1.76 14.12
CA ASN A 66 -1.42 1.06 12.87
C ASN A 66 -0.07 0.97 12.17
N PHE A 67 0.51 -0.22 12.22
CA PHE A 67 1.84 -0.52 11.70
C PHE A 67 1.79 -1.51 10.54
N ILE A 68 0.68 -1.53 9.78
CA ILE A 68 0.42 -2.60 8.79
C ILE A 68 1.57 -2.80 7.80
N ALA A 69 2.17 -1.72 7.28
CA ALA A 69 3.25 -1.81 6.30
C ALA A 69 4.51 -2.48 6.86
N SER A 70 4.95 -2.06 8.06
CA SER A 70 6.10 -2.65 8.73
C SER A 70 5.79 -4.06 9.24
N GLU A 71 4.64 -4.27 9.89
CA GLU A 71 4.27 -5.60 10.40
C GLU A 71 4.08 -6.63 9.28
N LEU A 72 3.54 -6.24 8.12
CA LEU A 72 3.49 -7.10 6.94
C LEU A 72 4.90 -7.49 6.49
N SER A 73 5.80 -6.52 6.33
CA SER A 73 7.17 -6.77 5.88
C SER A 73 7.92 -7.69 6.84
N ASP A 74 7.86 -7.38 8.14
CA ASP A 74 8.53 -8.14 9.20
C ASP A 74 7.98 -9.57 9.25
N LYS A 75 6.66 -9.73 9.18
CA LYS A 75 6.03 -11.05 9.20
C LYS A 75 6.38 -11.88 7.98
N ILE A 76 6.46 -11.31 6.77
CA ILE A 76 6.89 -12.04 5.57
C ILE A 76 8.28 -12.65 5.76
N GLU A 77 9.19 -11.96 6.47
CA GLU A 77 10.54 -12.47 6.75
C GLU A 77 10.55 -13.70 7.68
N GLU A 78 9.47 -13.92 8.44
CA GLU A 78 9.28 -15.12 9.26
C GLU A 78 8.87 -16.37 8.44
N TYR A 79 8.41 -16.19 7.19
CA TYR A 79 7.98 -17.28 6.30
C TYR A 79 9.00 -17.47 5.16
N PRO A 80 9.84 -18.52 5.16
CA PRO A 80 10.90 -18.69 4.16
C PRO A 80 10.42 -18.67 2.70
N GLN A 81 9.25 -19.26 2.42
CA GLN A 81 8.68 -19.29 1.07
C GLN A 81 8.15 -17.92 0.64
N LEU A 82 7.52 -17.18 1.55
CA LEU A 82 7.05 -15.82 1.27
C LEU A 82 8.21 -14.84 1.14
N TYR A 83 9.25 -14.98 1.96
CA TYR A 83 10.49 -14.20 1.83
C TYR A 83 11.14 -14.41 0.46
N PHE A 84 11.14 -15.64 -0.05
CA PHE A 84 11.58 -15.91 -1.42
C PHE A 84 10.65 -15.22 -2.44
N LEU A 85 9.33 -15.35 -2.29
CA LEU A 85 8.38 -14.77 -3.26
C LEU A 85 8.45 -13.24 -3.32
N PHE A 86 8.36 -12.56 -2.17
CA PHE A 86 8.15 -11.12 -2.08
C PHE A 86 9.47 -10.34 -2.20
N SER A 87 9.62 -9.60 -3.30
CA SER A 87 10.70 -8.62 -3.41
C SER A 87 10.55 -7.50 -2.36
N HIS A 88 11.66 -6.85 -2.00
CA HIS A 88 11.61 -5.69 -1.11
C HIS A 88 10.70 -4.57 -1.67
N SER A 89 10.75 -4.38 -3.00
CA SER A 89 9.87 -3.42 -3.69
C SER A 89 8.40 -3.77 -3.51
N LEU A 90 8.04 -5.06 -3.66
CA LEU A 90 6.66 -5.50 -3.48
C LEU A 90 6.18 -5.29 -2.04
N LYS A 91 6.99 -5.63 -1.03
CA LYS A 91 6.63 -5.43 0.38
C LYS A 91 6.30 -3.96 0.67
N ASN A 92 7.19 -3.05 0.24
CA ASN A 92 6.99 -1.61 0.42
C ASN A 92 5.75 -1.11 -0.33
N HIS A 93 5.57 -1.58 -1.57
CA HIS A 93 4.44 -1.21 -2.41
C HIS A 93 3.10 -1.60 -1.79
N ILE A 94 2.96 -2.85 -1.37
CA ILE A 94 1.73 -3.33 -0.71
C ILE A 94 1.49 -2.54 0.59
N GLY A 95 2.52 -2.34 1.40
CA GLY A 95 2.43 -1.53 2.61
C GLY A 95 1.85 -0.14 2.32
N ASN A 96 2.37 0.52 1.29
CA ASN A 96 1.91 1.84 0.87
C ASN A 96 0.45 1.82 0.38
N CYS A 97 0.08 0.86 -0.47
CA CYS A 97 -1.31 0.68 -0.93
C CYS A 97 -2.29 0.48 0.24
N LEU A 98 -1.90 -0.30 1.25
CA LEU A 98 -2.73 -0.55 2.43
C LEU A 98 -2.92 0.72 3.27
N GLU A 99 -1.85 1.47 3.51
CA GLU A 99 -1.91 2.74 4.23
C GLU A 99 -2.74 3.78 3.45
N HIS A 100 -2.54 3.88 2.13
CA HIS A 100 -3.32 4.74 1.23
C HIS A 100 -4.83 4.49 1.32
N GLY A 101 -5.24 3.22 1.37
CA GLY A 101 -6.63 2.84 1.56
C GLY A 101 -7.27 3.38 2.84
N LYS A 102 -6.46 3.77 3.84
CA LYS A 102 -6.94 4.35 5.11
C LYS A 102 -6.79 5.86 5.19
N ILE A 103 -5.74 6.42 4.61
CA ILE A 103 -5.51 7.86 4.68
C ILE A 103 -6.31 8.64 3.63
N LEU A 104 -6.65 8.05 2.48
CA LEU A 104 -7.39 8.75 1.42
C LEU A 104 -8.74 9.31 1.92
N PRO A 105 -9.61 8.55 2.62
CA PRO A 105 -10.86 9.11 3.16
C PRO A 105 -10.64 10.29 4.12
N LEU A 106 -9.59 10.22 4.96
CA LEU A 106 -9.25 11.31 5.89
C LEU A 106 -8.80 12.56 5.13
N PHE A 107 -7.96 12.37 4.13
CA PHE A 107 -7.45 13.43 3.26
C PHE A 107 -8.59 14.16 2.54
N LEU A 108 -9.54 13.42 1.97
CA LEU A 108 -10.73 13.99 1.32
C LEU A 108 -11.64 14.71 2.33
N ASN A 109 -11.84 14.14 3.53
CA ASN A 109 -12.64 14.77 4.59
C ASN A 109 -12.06 16.11 5.07
N MET A 110 -10.73 16.28 4.97
CA MET A 110 -10.06 17.55 5.23
C MET A 110 -10.24 18.59 4.10
N GLY A 111 -10.93 18.24 3.02
CA GLY A 111 -11.22 19.14 1.89
C GLY A 111 -10.07 19.27 0.90
N PHE A 112 -9.20 18.26 0.81
CA PHE A 112 -8.24 18.15 -0.27
C PHE A 112 -8.85 17.45 -1.48
N LYS A 113 -8.31 17.75 -2.66
CA LYS A 113 -8.73 17.13 -3.91
C LYS A 113 -8.06 15.79 -4.08
N LYS A 114 -8.75 14.87 -4.74
CA LYS A 114 -8.27 13.50 -4.94
C LYS A 114 -7.04 13.44 -5.84
N GLU A 115 -7.01 14.33 -6.84
CA GLU A 115 -5.91 14.53 -7.78
C GLU A 115 -4.62 14.96 -7.07
N ASP A 116 -4.72 15.58 -5.89
CA ASP A 116 -3.57 16.03 -5.11
C ASP A 116 -3.05 14.94 -4.14
N PHE A 117 -3.66 13.75 -4.13
CA PHE A 117 -3.36 12.72 -3.13
C PHE A 117 -2.04 11.98 -3.38
N VAL A 118 -1.73 11.68 -4.64
CA VAL A 118 -0.52 11.00 -5.10
C VAL A 118 0.00 11.66 -6.37
N SER A 119 1.31 11.60 -6.61
CA SER A 119 1.95 12.24 -7.78
C SER A 119 1.60 11.57 -9.11
N ASP A 120 1.28 10.28 -9.06
CA ASP A 120 0.98 9.41 -10.19
C ASP A 120 -0.54 9.24 -10.41
N TYR A 121 -1.35 10.22 -9.98
CA TYR A 121 -2.82 10.13 -10.01
C TYR A 121 -3.39 9.83 -11.41
N ASP A 122 -2.79 10.38 -12.46
CA ASP A 122 -3.20 10.19 -13.86
C ASP A 122 -2.46 9.04 -14.56
N GLU A 123 -1.63 8.27 -13.85
CA GLU A 123 -0.93 7.13 -14.44
C GLU A 123 -1.83 5.90 -14.53
N ILE A 124 -1.79 5.23 -15.69
CA ILE A 124 -2.48 3.97 -15.89
C ILE A 124 -1.69 2.87 -15.16
N ILE A 125 -2.35 2.22 -14.20
CA ILE A 125 -1.76 1.17 -13.36
C ILE A 125 -1.44 -0.07 -14.18
N LEU A 126 -2.37 -0.47 -15.06
CA LEU A 126 -2.24 -1.69 -15.83
C LEU A 126 -3.05 -1.58 -17.11
N THR A 127 -2.40 -1.82 -18.23
CA THR A 127 -3.01 -1.89 -19.56
C THR A 127 -3.42 -3.31 -19.90
N LYS A 128 -4.29 -3.46 -20.92
CA LYS A 128 -4.66 -4.77 -21.44
C LYS A 128 -3.48 -5.56 -22.00
N GLU A 129 -2.54 -4.90 -22.66
CA GLU A 129 -1.33 -5.53 -23.19
C GLU A 129 -0.46 -6.08 -22.06
N GLU A 130 -0.27 -5.33 -20.98
CA GLU A 130 0.45 -5.80 -19.79
C GLU A 130 -0.24 -7.00 -19.13
N VAL A 131 -1.58 -7.03 -19.10
CA VAL A 131 -2.33 -8.21 -18.63
C VAL A 131 -2.05 -9.43 -19.50
N ASP A 132 -2.06 -9.27 -20.82
CA ASP A 132 -1.85 -10.39 -21.74
C ASP A 132 -0.40 -10.90 -21.68
N ASN A 133 0.58 -10.00 -21.54
CA ASN A 133 1.97 -10.37 -21.28
C ASN A 133 2.12 -11.11 -19.95
N LEU A 134 1.48 -10.62 -18.87
CA LEU A 134 1.50 -11.29 -17.57
C LEU A 134 0.97 -12.72 -17.67
N LYS A 135 -0.13 -12.96 -18.39
CA LYS A 135 -0.70 -14.31 -18.56
C LYS A 135 0.27 -15.28 -19.24
N LEU A 136 1.05 -14.82 -20.22
CA LEU A 136 2.01 -15.64 -20.95
C LEU A 136 3.16 -16.09 -20.04
N ASP A 137 3.60 -15.21 -19.15
CA ASP A 137 4.75 -15.44 -18.28
C ASP A 137 4.36 -16.07 -16.92
N PHE A 138 3.06 -16.09 -16.57
CA PHE A 138 2.60 -16.44 -15.23
C PHE A 138 2.91 -17.89 -14.85
N LEU A 139 2.52 -18.83 -15.72
CA LEU A 139 2.57 -20.27 -15.46
C LEU A 139 2.98 -21.02 -16.72
N LYS A 140 4.11 -21.72 -16.67
CA LYS A 140 4.61 -22.53 -17.76
C LYS A 140 5.02 -23.91 -17.26
N ASP A 141 4.52 -24.97 -17.91
CA ASP A 141 4.81 -26.35 -17.55
C ASP A 141 4.54 -26.67 -16.06
N ASN A 142 3.46 -26.08 -15.50
CA ASN A 142 3.07 -26.13 -14.08
C ASN A 142 4.08 -25.49 -13.11
N ILE A 143 4.91 -24.59 -13.60
CA ILE A 143 5.86 -23.80 -12.82
C ILE A 143 5.49 -22.32 -12.92
N TYR A 144 5.23 -21.69 -11.78
CA TYR A 144 4.97 -20.26 -11.71
C TYR A 144 6.27 -19.47 -11.79
N SER A 145 6.25 -18.38 -12.55
CA SER A 145 7.32 -17.39 -12.52
C SER A 145 7.22 -16.55 -11.26
N ARG A 146 8.25 -16.57 -10.41
CA ARG A 146 8.31 -15.73 -9.21
C ARG A 146 8.08 -14.25 -9.54
N GLN A 147 8.70 -13.76 -10.61
CA GLN A 147 8.57 -12.37 -11.02
C GLN A 147 7.14 -12.04 -11.47
N ALA A 148 6.50 -12.95 -12.20
CA ALA A 148 5.11 -12.76 -12.62
C ALA A 148 4.15 -12.76 -11.43
N VAL A 149 4.37 -13.62 -10.43
CA VAL A 149 3.58 -13.62 -9.19
C VAL A 149 3.81 -12.34 -8.39
N ASP A 150 5.05 -11.85 -8.29
CA ASP A 150 5.38 -10.58 -7.63
C ASP A 150 4.64 -9.40 -8.29
N ILE A 151 4.69 -9.31 -9.63
CA ILE A 151 3.96 -8.31 -10.42
C ILE A 151 2.44 -8.44 -10.24
N TYR A 152 1.90 -9.66 -10.28
CA TYR A 152 0.48 -9.90 -10.09
C TYR A 152 0.00 -9.39 -8.74
N ILE A 153 0.70 -9.72 -7.65
CA ILE A 153 0.32 -9.26 -6.31
C ILE A 153 0.42 -7.72 -6.26
N GLY A 154 1.50 -7.13 -6.77
CA GLY A 154 1.70 -5.68 -6.74
C GLY A 154 0.61 -4.92 -7.51
N LYS A 155 0.33 -5.34 -8.75
CA LYS A 155 -0.71 -4.73 -9.59
C LYS A 155 -2.10 -4.94 -9.01
N TYR A 156 -2.39 -6.08 -8.37
CA TYR A 156 -3.64 -6.29 -7.65
C TYR A 156 -3.85 -5.19 -6.59
N PHE A 157 -2.87 -4.98 -5.69
CA PHE A 157 -2.99 -3.97 -4.65
C PHE A 157 -3.06 -2.55 -5.21
N SER A 158 -2.30 -2.23 -6.26
CA SER A 158 -2.40 -0.94 -6.96
C SER A 158 -3.82 -0.67 -7.45
N MET A 159 -4.42 -1.62 -8.19
CA MET A 159 -5.76 -1.46 -8.74
C MET A 159 -6.80 -1.29 -7.63
N LYS A 160 -6.65 -2.01 -6.51
CA LYS A 160 -7.56 -1.89 -5.36
C LYS A 160 -7.40 -0.60 -4.57
N SER A 161 -6.18 -0.03 -4.53
CA SER A 161 -5.89 1.25 -3.87
C SER A 161 -6.03 2.46 -4.79
N ASN A 162 -6.40 2.27 -6.07
CA ASN A 162 -6.51 3.36 -7.03
C ASN A 162 -7.53 4.41 -6.57
N SER A 163 -7.09 5.66 -6.46
CA SER A 163 -7.97 6.78 -6.14
C SER A 163 -8.69 7.34 -7.36
N ASN A 164 -8.14 7.19 -8.57
CA ASN A 164 -8.67 7.81 -9.77
C ASN A 164 -9.84 7.01 -10.37
N GLU A 165 -11.05 7.51 -10.19
CA GLU A 165 -12.29 6.87 -10.66
C GLU A 165 -12.48 6.90 -12.19
N GLN A 166 -11.64 7.63 -12.93
CA GLN A 166 -11.68 7.62 -14.40
C GLN A 166 -11.17 6.29 -14.98
N TYR A 167 -10.32 5.58 -14.23
CA TYR A 167 -9.78 4.29 -14.63
C TYR A 167 -10.53 3.15 -13.94
N ASP A 168 -11.38 2.45 -14.70
CA ASP A 168 -12.08 1.27 -14.24
C ASP A 168 -11.24 0.00 -14.48
N TYR A 169 -10.82 -0.65 -13.40
CA TYR A 169 -10.04 -1.88 -13.41
C TYR A 169 -10.87 -3.15 -13.19
N GLN A 170 -12.21 -3.12 -13.23
CA GLN A 170 -13.04 -4.32 -13.02
C GLN A 170 -12.68 -5.46 -13.99
N ASP A 171 -12.51 -5.16 -15.29
CA ASP A 171 -12.13 -6.17 -16.28
C ASP A 171 -10.73 -6.74 -16.04
N HIS A 172 -9.81 -5.92 -15.53
CA HIS A 172 -8.45 -6.35 -15.18
C HIS A 172 -8.46 -7.26 -13.94
N LEU A 173 -9.24 -6.91 -12.91
CA LEU A 173 -9.43 -7.73 -11.73
C LEU A 173 -10.08 -9.08 -12.08
N LYS A 174 -11.07 -9.09 -12.98
CA LYS A 174 -11.67 -10.33 -13.49
C LYS A 174 -10.66 -11.17 -14.28
N ALA A 175 -9.78 -10.55 -15.06
CA ALA A 175 -8.70 -11.26 -15.73
C ALA A 175 -7.72 -11.89 -14.72
N PHE A 176 -7.43 -11.21 -13.62
CA PHE A 176 -6.59 -11.73 -12.53
C PHE A 176 -7.24 -12.90 -11.81
N GLU A 177 -8.54 -12.80 -11.51
CA GLU A 177 -9.32 -13.89 -10.93
C GLU A 177 -9.33 -15.13 -11.82
N ASN A 178 -9.51 -14.96 -13.13
CA ASN A 178 -9.48 -16.08 -14.07
C ASN A 178 -8.07 -16.69 -14.25
N LEU A 179 -7.01 -15.88 -14.12
CA LEU A 179 -5.64 -16.33 -14.29
C LEU A 179 -5.19 -17.23 -13.14
N GLU A 180 -5.47 -16.83 -11.90
CA GLU A 180 -5.15 -17.64 -10.71
C GLU A 180 -6.18 -17.39 -9.60
N PRO A 181 -7.29 -18.15 -9.61
CA PRO A 181 -8.41 -17.91 -8.70
C PRO A 181 -8.03 -18.04 -7.22
N SER A 182 -7.17 -19.00 -6.87
CA SER A 182 -6.81 -19.24 -5.47
C SER A 182 -6.02 -18.06 -4.89
N LEU A 183 -5.00 -17.58 -5.62
CA LEU A 183 -4.25 -16.40 -5.20
C LEU A 183 -5.15 -15.17 -5.14
N PHE A 184 -5.99 -14.95 -6.17
CA PHE A 184 -6.93 -13.84 -6.21
C PHE A 184 -7.81 -13.76 -4.97
N HIS A 185 -8.43 -14.88 -4.58
CA HIS A 185 -9.30 -14.92 -3.39
C HIS A 185 -8.52 -14.65 -2.10
N ILE A 186 -7.27 -15.11 -1.97
CA ILE A 186 -6.43 -14.81 -0.81
C ILE A 186 -6.18 -13.30 -0.69
N LEU A 187 -5.80 -12.65 -1.81
CA LEU A 187 -5.57 -11.20 -1.84
C LEU A 187 -6.87 -10.43 -1.56
N ASN A 188 -7.99 -10.87 -2.13
CA ASN A 188 -9.27 -10.19 -2.02
C ASN A 188 -9.93 -10.32 -0.65
N ASP A 189 -9.87 -11.50 -0.01
CA ASP A 189 -10.33 -11.68 1.36
C ASP A 189 -9.58 -10.74 2.32
N PHE A 190 -8.26 -10.64 2.16
CA PHE A 190 -7.43 -9.75 2.96
C PHE A 190 -7.78 -8.29 2.69
N TRP A 191 -7.89 -7.88 1.42
CA TRP A 191 -8.27 -6.52 1.07
C TRP A 191 -9.65 -6.13 1.63
N ILE A 192 -10.64 -7.01 1.56
CA ILE A 192 -11.98 -6.76 2.12
C ILE A 192 -11.89 -6.56 3.63
N SER A 193 -11.21 -7.48 4.33
CA SER A 193 -11.02 -7.40 5.79
C SER A 193 -10.29 -6.11 6.18
N TRP A 194 -9.22 -5.77 5.45
CA TRP A 194 -8.50 -4.53 5.63
C TRP A 194 -9.39 -3.33 5.38
N SER A 195 -10.16 -3.29 4.29
CA SER A 195 -11.01 -2.15 3.93
C SER A 195 -12.06 -1.85 5.01
N GLN A 196 -12.59 -2.89 5.65
CA GLN A 196 -13.58 -2.80 6.72
C GLN A 196 -12.98 -2.49 8.10
N PHE A 197 -11.68 -2.75 8.29
CA PHE A 197 -10.98 -2.44 9.54
C PHE A 197 -11.04 -0.94 9.87
N ASN A 198 -11.50 -0.59 11.07
CA ASN A 198 -11.56 0.79 11.52
C ASN A 198 -10.32 1.15 12.32
N ILE A 199 -9.49 2.06 11.79
CA ILE A 199 -8.25 2.51 12.45
C ILE A 199 -8.49 3.35 13.71
N GLU A 200 -9.74 3.76 13.95
CA GLU A 200 -10.13 4.56 15.12
C GLU A 200 -10.55 3.72 16.33
N THR A 201 -10.73 2.40 16.16
CA THR A 201 -11.09 1.49 17.26
C THR A 201 -9.85 0.84 17.86
N THR A 202 -10.04 0.15 18.98
CA THR A 202 -8.98 -0.65 19.63
C THR A 202 -8.81 -2.04 19.02
N ASP A 203 -9.54 -2.33 17.93
CA ASP A 203 -9.48 -3.64 17.27
C ASP A 203 -8.09 -3.84 16.65
N SER A 204 -7.69 -5.11 16.53
CA SER A 204 -6.41 -5.47 15.93
C SER A 204 -6.61 -6.05 14.53
N TYR A 205 -5.86 -5.55 13.56
CA TYR A 205 -5.80 -6.13 12.22
C TYR A 205 -4.96 -7.42 12.15
N ARG A 206 -4.20 -7.74 13.20
CA ARG A 206 -3.20 -8.82 13.19
C ARG A 206 -3.80 -10.18 12.86
N GLY A 207 -5.02 -10.46 13.32
CA GLY A 207 -5.67 -11.74 13.04
C GLY A 207 -5.91 -12.00 11.55
N PHE A 208 -6.34 -10.98 10.79
CA PHE A 208 -6.51 -11.17 9.34
C PHE A 208 -5.19 -11.04 8.56
N LEU A 209 -4.17 -10.35 9.10
CA LEU A 209 -2.81 -10.39 8.56
C LEU A 209 -2.19 -11.78 8.69
N GLU A 210 -2.30 -12.41 9.86
CA GLU A 210 -1.82 -13.78 10.10
C GLU A 210 -2.56 -14.78 9.20
N SER A 211 -3.88 -14.64 9.08
CA SER A 211 -4.69 -15.46 8.16
C SER A 211 -4.27 -15.30 6.70
N PHE A 212 -4.00 -14.06 6.26
CA PHE A 212 -3.52 -13.76 4.91
C PHE A 212 -2.18 -14.44 4.62
N LEU A 213 -1.19 -14.27 5.50
CA LEU A 213 0.13 -14.86 5.34
C LEU A 213 0.09 -16.39 5.40
N GLY A 214 -0.68 -16.96 6.32
CA GLY A 214 -0.86 -18.42 6.40
C GLY A 214 -1.51 -19.00 5.14
N LYS A 215 -2.50 -18.32 4.55
CA LYS A 215 -3.10 -18.75 3.27
C LYS A 215 -2.11 -18.63 2.11
N LEU A 216 -1.32 -17.56 2.04
CA LEU A 216 -0.28 -17.39 1.01
C LEU A 216 0.81 -18.46 1.13
N ASP A 217 1.26 -18.77 2.33
CA ASP A 217 2.28 -19.80 2.58
C ASP A 217 1.76 -21.19 2.17
N LEU A 218 0.51 -21.50 2.47
CA LEU A 218 -0.14 -22.72 1.99
C LEU A 218 -0.28 -22.77 0.46
N TRP A 219 -0.54 -21.63 -0.18
CA TRP A 219 -0.57 -21.54 -1.65
C TRP A 219 0.84 -21.78 -2.23
N MET A 220 1.87 -21.16 -1.66
CA MET A 220 3.26 -21.39 -2.05
C MET A 220 3.67 -22.85 -1.87
N GLY A 221 3.29 -23.50 -0.76
CA GLY A 221 3.64 -24.88 -0.48
C GLY A 221 2.99 -25.92 -1.41
N ARG A 222 1.95 -25.53 -2.16
CA ARG A 222 1.26 -26.39 -3.14
C ARG A 222 1.73 -26.19 -4.57
N ASN A 223 2.47 -25.12 -4.83
CA ASN A 223 2.83 -24.68 -6.16
C ASN A 223 4.35 -24.64 -6.32
N THR A 224 4.85 -24.95 -7.52
CA THR A 224 6.27 -24.77 -7.82
C THR A 224 6.49 -23.36 -8.34
N VAL A 225 7.28 -22.56 -7.64
CA VAL A 225 7.61 -21.19 -8.01
C VAL A 225 9.12 -21.07 -8.17
N ILE A 226 9.59 -20.54 -9.31
CA ILE A 226 11.03 -20.34 -9.59
C ILE A 226 11.36 -18.89 -9.93
#